data_AF-A0A8H6NNZ4-F1
#
_entry.id   AF-A0A8H6NNZ4-F1
#
_cell.length_a   1.000
_cell.length_b   1.000
_cell.length_c   1.000
_cell.angle_alpha   90.00
_cell.angle_beta   90.00
_cell.angle_gamma   90.00
#
_symmetry.space_group_name_H-M   'P 1'
#
loop_
_entity.id
_entity.type
_entity.pdbx_description
1 polymer ?
#
loop_
_entity_poly.entity_id
_entity_poly.type
_entity_poly.pdbx_seq_one_letter_code
_entity_poly.pdbx_strand_id
1 'polypeptide(L)'
;MALTVKQLNADASFLLTFEPIVPESKLGATPRPFRILMDPWITGPSTIFHSMLSTTTHKESPCVCSLQHLPEPDLVIISQHKSDHCNEATLRQLPASGTRTMILAEPAAAKVIRSWKYFDKNKVHTIPRWEDPRATGKQTVIRVKVPPFVPGGEPGEVSVAFIPQRRDFKGLHAAIGITYRPPSTRPRFVHLLSPPETPVSPSQNATSSHQVAAASRNEAAPEHTSLPTPPETPGTESLQPAISAKPVLPSTDARDRAVSVIFSPHGISYHCLRQYARTHLVAEAALPLTALLHCFDTVSNPWWLGGNISAGVPAGQETAAALRARAWVSAHDGVKDVRGLVTKLLKTRKYAREEIAHIVRPPSKSDSRGNRFDRERAGSDDGNGKRTELLVLGVGEEVAMTRDGVWNVEPRPRELHPENPPRHEKVVHGRARGRELPPIITRR
;
A
#
# COMPACT_ATOMS: atom_id res chain seq x y z
N MET A 1 0.11 -6.72 15.26
CA MET A 1 -0.64 -6.74 13.99
C MET A 1 0.21 -7.41 12.94
N ALA A 2 -0.41 -8.20 12.07
CA ALA A 2 0.23 -8.89 10.96
C ALA A 2 -0.12 -8.20 9.64
N LEU A 3 0.84 -8.15 8.74
CA LEU A 3 0.68 -7.80 7.33
C LEU A 3 0.98 -9.06 6.52
N THR A 4 0.02 -9.49 5.72
CA THR A 4 0.24 -10.52 4.71
C THR A 4 0.33 -9.86 3.34
N VAL A 5 1.40 -10.14 2.60
CA VAL A 5 1.61 -9.69 1.22
C VAL A 5 1.48 -10.90 0.31
N LYS A 6 0.47 -10.89 -0.58
CA LYS A 6 0.27 -11.94 -1.57
C LYS A 6 0.51 -11.40 -2.98
N GLN A 7 1.33 -12.08 -3.76
CA GLN A 7 1.59 -11.73 -5.15
C GLN A 7 0.55 -12.38 -6.07
N LEU A 8 -0.22 -11.56 -6.80
CA LEU A 8 -1.34 -12.04 -7.61
C LEU A 8 -0.96 -12.33 -9.06
N ASN A 9 0.07 -11.68 -9.57
CA ASN A 9 0.64 -11.92 -10.89
C ASN A 9 2.16 -11.73 -10.86
N ALA A 10 2.83 -12.04 -11.95
CA ALA A 10 4.29 -11.88 -12.04
C ALA A 10 4.74 -10.41 -12.13
N ASP A 11 3.85 -9.43 -11.94
CA ASP A 11 4.11 -8.02 -12.17
C ASP A 11 4.06 -7.20 -10.86
N ALA A 12 3.10 -6.29 -10.75
CA ALA A 12 2.96 -5.38 -9.61
C ALA A 12 1.61 -5.53 -8.87
N SER A 13 0.84 -6.59 -9.15
CA SER A 13 -0.44 -6.81 -8.49
C SER A 13 -0.28 -7.56 -7.17
N PHE A 14 -0.63 -6.90 -6.06
CA PHE A 14 -0.54 -7.48 -4.72
C PHE A 14 -1.85 -7.35 -3.95
N LEU A 15 -2.17 -8.35 -3.13
CA LEU A 15 -3.17 -8.22 -2.08
C LEU A 15 -2.45 -8.06 -0.74
N LEU A 16 -2.64 -6.91 -0.10
CA LEU A 16 -2.17 -6.62 1.25
C LEU A 16 -3.30 -6.88 2.23
N THR A 17 -3.07 -7.72 3.23
CA THR A 17 -4.05 -8.01 4.28
C THR A 17 -3.49 -7.62 5.64
N PHE A 18 -4.15 -6.68 6.31
CA PHE A 18 -3.77 -6.20 7.63
C PHE A 18 -4.68 -6.82 8.70
N GLU A 19 -4.09 -7.58 9.60
CA GLU A 19 -4.80 -8.32 10.64
C GLU A 19 -4.35 -7.86 12.03
N PRO A 20 -5.27 -7.34 12.86
CA PRO A 20 -4.96 -7.06 14.25
C PRO A 20 -4.65 -8.34 15.02
N ILE A 21 -3.56 -8.31 15.81
CA ILE A 21 -3.25 -9.40 16.74
C ILE A 21 -3.99 -9.06 18.04
N VAL A 22 -5.14 -9.68 18.27
CA VAL A 22 -5.97 -9.49 19.47
C VAL A 22 -5.71 -10.66 20.42
N PRO A 23 -5.41 -10.43 21.70
CA PRO A 23 -5.29 -11.51 22.69
C PRO A 23 -6.60 -12.30 22.81
N GLU A 24 -6.52 -13.63 22.85
CA GLU A 24 -7.65 -14.57 22.91
C GLU A 24 -8.62 -14.30 24.09
N SER A 25 -8.15 -13.61 25.13
CA SER A 25 -8.93 -13.30 26.34
C SER A 25 -10.05 -12.27 26.14
N LYS A 26 -10.36 -11.83 24.90
CA LYS A 26 -11.45 -10.88 24.60
C LYS A 26 -12.60 -11.58 23.89
N LEU A 27 -13.48 -12.18 24.69
CA LEU A 27 -14.74 -12.78 24.23
C LEU A 27 -15.61 -11.72 23.53
N GLY A 28 -15.94 -11.92 22.25
CA GLY A 28 -16.88 -11.09 21.49
C GLY A 28 -16.28 -10.11 20.46
N ALA A 29 -14.95 -9.98 20.37
CA ALA A 29 -14.30 -9.18 19.33
C ALA A 29 -13.80 -10.08 18.20
N THR A 30 -14.46 -10.06 17.04
CA THR A 30 -13.93 -10.71 15.82
C THR A 30 -13.12 -9.70 15.01
N PRO A 31 -11.78 -9.72 15.05
CA PRO A 31 -10.98 -8.81 14.27
C PRO A 31 -11.21 -9.07 12.78
N ARG A 32 -11.76 -8.08 12.08
CA ARG A 32 -11.93 -8.15 10.64
C ARG A 32 -10.63 -7.68 9.96
N PRO A 33 -10.06 -8.46 9.02
CA PRO A 33 -8.93 -8.00 8.23
C PRO A 33 -9.29 -6.76 7.41
N PHE A 34 -8.34 -5.84 7.28
CA PHE A 34 -8.43 -4.73 6.34
C PHE A 34 -7.61 -5.07 5.10
N ARG A 35 -8.22 -5.00 3.92
CA ARG A 35 -7.62 -5.50 2.67
C ARG A 35 -7.40 -4.40 1.67
N ILE A 36 -6.20 -4.32 1.13
CA ILE A 36 -5.80 -3.37 0.09
C ILE A 36 -5.34 -4.14 -1.15
N LEU A 37 -6.00 -3.92 -2.27
CA LEU A 37 -5.61 -4.47 -3.57
C LEU A 37 -4.78 -3.43 -4.33
N MET A 38 -3.53 -3.75 -4.61
CA MET A 38 -2.57 -2.87 -5.30
C MET A 38 -2.53 -3.22 -6.79
N ASP A 39 -2.65 -2.21 -7.66
CA ASP A 39 -2.44 -2.29 -9.11
C ASP A 39 -2.97 -3.58 -9.76
N PRO A 40 -4.27 -3.91 -9.63
CA PRO A 40 -4.78 -5.19 -10.06
C PRO A 40 -4.79 -5.31 -11.59
N TRP A 41 -4.04 -6.29 -12.08
CA TRP A 41 -4.06 -6.75 -13.46
C TRP A 41 -4.22 -8.27 -13.47
N ILE A 42 -5.48 -8.70 -13.55
CA ILE A 42 -5.91 -10.11 -13.45
C ILE A 42 -6.41 -10.64 -14.79
N THR A 43 -7.07 -9.79 -15.56
CA THR A 43 -7.57 -10.12 -16.90
C THR A 43 -7.30 -8.99 -17.87
N GLY A 44 -7.51 -9.27 -19.15
CA GLY A 44 -7.38 -8.32 -20.24
C GLY A 44 -5.92 -8.06 -20.64
N PRO A 45 -5.70 -7.64 -21.89
CA PRO A 45 -4.36 -7.31 -22.37
C PRO A 45 -3.82 -6.05 -21.68
N SER A 46 -2.49 -5.95 -21.54
CA SER A 46 -1.81 -4.68 -21.26
C SER A 46 -1.08 -4.22 -22.52
N THR A 47 -1.57 -3.12 -23.09
CA THR A 47 -0.86 -2.39 -24.15
C THR A 47 0.06 -1.38 -23.46
N ILE A 48 1.33 -1.75 -23.27
CA ILE A 48 2.31 -0.83 -22.69
C ILE A 48 2.64 0.22 -23.74
N PHE A 49 2.09 1.42 -23.58
CA PHE A 49 2.38 2.56 -24.43
C PHE A 49 3.73 3.19 -24.06
N HIS A 50 4.81 2.41 -24.10
CA HIS A 50 6.16 2.97 -24.11
C HIS A 50 6.80 2.81 -25.50
N SER A 51 6.93 3.95 -26.19
CA SER A 51 7.51 4.21 -27.51
C SER A 51 7.37 3.11 -28.58
N MET A 52 6.14 2.97 -29.08
CA MET A 52 5.75 2.40 -30.39
C MET A 52 5.55 0.88 -30.45
N LEU A 53 4.43 0.41 -29.87
CA LEU A 53 3.79 -0.90 -30.12
C LEU A 53 4.51 -2.12 -29.51
N SER A 54 4.54 -2.23 -28.18
CA SER A 54 4.77 -3.52 -27.52
C SER A 54 3.52 -3.95 -26.76
N THR A 55 2.89 -5.02 -27.22
CA THR A 55 1.87 -5.73 -26.44
C THR A 55 2.59 -6.66 -25.49
N THR A 56 2.42 -6.46 -24.18
CA THR A 56 2.97 -7.39 -23.19
C THR A 56 1.84 -8.30 -22.75
N THR A 57 2.03 -9.59 -22.92
CA THR A 57 1.13 -10.61 -22.36
C THR A 57 1.83 -11.26 -21.17
N HIS A 58 1.04 -11.62 -20.17
CA HIS A 58 1.54 -12.40 -19.04
C HIS A 58 2.23 -13.66 -19.56
N LYS A 59 3.52 -13.84 -19.27
CA LYS A 59 4.21 -15.13 -19.49
C LYS A 59 3.69 -16.18 -18.50
N GLU A 60 3.36 -15.73 -17.29
CA GLU A 60 2.72 -16.51 -16.23
C GLU A 60 1.37 -15.88 -15.90
N SER A 61 0.30 -16.65 -16.01
CA SER A 61 -1.06 -16.21 -15.71
C SER A 61 -1.19 -15.80 -14.24
N PRO A 62 -2.00 -14.77 -13.91
CA PRO A 62 -2.33 -14.45 -12.53
C PRO A 62 -2.87 -15.65 -11.75
N CYS A 63 -2.66 -15.70 -10.44
CA CYS A 63 -3.06 -16.83 -9.58
C CYS A 63 -4.60 -16.96 -9.42
N VAL A 64 -5.35 -15.99 -9.94
CA VAL A 64 -6.82 -15.99 -9.96
C VAL A 64 -7.29 -15.54 -11.35
N CYS A 65 -8.46 -16.01 -11.78
CA CYS A 65 -9.04 -15.64 -13.08
C CYS A 65 -9.98 -14.42 -13.01
N SER A 66 -10.34 -13.99 -11.79
CA SER A 66 -11.32 -12.92 -11.54
C SER A 66 -11.14 -12.39 -10.11
N LEU A 67 -11.43 -11.10 -9.91
CA LEU A 67 -11.49 -10.46 -8.58
C LEU A 67 -12.54 -11.09 -7.67
N GLN A 68 -13.53 -11.80 -8.21
CA GLN A 68 -14.52 -12.55 -7.42
C GLN A 68 -13.92 -13.72 -6.64
N HIS A 69 -12.75 -14.23 -7.06
CA HIS A 69 -12.03 -15.28 -6.35
C HIS A 69 -11.14 -14.72 -5.22
N LEU A 70 -11.09 -13.40 -5.05
CA LEU A 70 -10.40 -12.75 -3.94
C LEU A 70 -11.42 -12.30 -2.90
N PRO A 71 -11.04 -12.27 -1.61
CA PRO A 71 -11.86 -11.61 -0.62
C PRO A 71 -12.06 -10.13 -0.98
N GLU A 72 -13.27 -9.61 -0.79
CA GLU A 72 -13.60 -8.24 -1.17
C GLU A 72 -12.63 -7.23 -0.50
N PRO A 73 -11.93 -6.38 -1.27
CA PRO A 73 -11.01 -5.40 -0.72
C PRO A 73 -11.75 -4.23 -0.04
N ASP A 74 -11.14 -3.63 0.98
CA ASP A 74 -11.58 -2.34 1.53
C ASP A 74 -11.13 -1.19 0.62
N LEU A 75 -9.89 -1.27 0.14
CA LEU A 75 -9.30 -0.29 -0.76
C LEU A 75 -8.70 -0.96 -1.99
N VAL A 76 -8.81 -0.28 -3.13
CA VAL A 76 -8.02 -0.57 -4.33
C VAL A 76 -7.13 0.64 -4.57
N ILE A 77 -5.82 0.43 -4.68
CA ILE A 77 -4.87 1.51 -4.90
C ILE A 77 -4.21 1.34 -6.27
N ILE A 78 -4.26 2.40 -7.08
CA ILE A 78 -3.62 2.47 -8.40
C ILE A 78 -2.46 3.46 -8.37
N SER A 79 -1.24 2.95 -8.45
CA SER A 79 -0.02 3.74 -8.29
C SER A 79 0.45 4.44 -9.57
N GLN A 80 -0.06 4.05 -10.74
CA GLN A 80 0.25 4.67 -12.03
C GLN A 80 -0.82 4.39 -13.09
N HIS A 81 -0.97 5.31 -14.05
CA HIS A 81 -1.94 5.22 -15.16
C HIS A 81 -1.60 4.21 -16.27
N LYS A 82 -0.45 3.52 -16.22
CA LYS A 82 -0.08 2.54 -17.25
C LYS A 82 -0.97 1.30 -17.14
N SER A 83 -1.30 0.69 -18.28
CA SER A 83 -2.30 -0.39 -18.37
C SER A 83 -1.92 -1.70 -17.67
N ASP A 84 -0.64 -1.92 -17.38
CA ASP A 84 -0.10 -2.99 -16.53
C ASP A 84 -0.32 -2.76 -15.02
N HIS A 85 -0.85 -1.59 -14.64
CA HIS A 85 -1.18 -1.22 -13.26
C HIS A 85 -2.64 -0.72 -13.13
N CYS A 86 -3.09 0.12 -14.07
CA CYS A 86 -4.43 0.66 -14.19
C CYS A 86 -5.20 -0.10 -15.28
N ASN A 87 -5.53 -1.36 -15.00
CA ASN A 87 -6.18 -2.22 -15.99
C ASN A 87 -7.71 -2.10 -15.96
N GLU A 88 -8.29 -1.58 -17.04
CA GLU A 88 -9.74 -1.34 -17.14
C GLU A 88 -10.57 -2.62 -17.04
N ALA A 89 -10.17 -3.68 -17.75
CA ALA A 89 -10.90 -4.95 -17.79
C ALA A 89 -10.96 -5.62 -16.40
N THR A 90 -9.86 -5.51 -15.65
CA THR A 90 -9.78 -6.00 -14.26
C THR A 90 -10.61 -5.13 -13.32
N LEU A 91 -10.45 -3.80 -13.38
CA LEU A 91 -11.16 -2.90 -12.47
C LEU A 91 -12.68 -2.93 -12.66
N ARG A 92 -13.18 -3.05 -13.89
CA ARG A 92 -14.62 -3.17 -14.19
C ARG A 92 -15.28 -4.45 -13.65
N GLN A 93 -14.51 -5.39 -13.09
CA GLN A 93 -15.08 -6.52 -12.34
C GLN A 93 -15.60 -6.11 -10.95
N LEU A 94 -15.13 -4.98 -10.41
CA LEU A 94 -15.67 -4.40 -9.19
C LEU A 94 -17.03 -3.76 -9.49
N PRO A 95 -18.02 -3.86 -8.61
CA PRO A 95 -19.30 -3.18 -8.83
C PRO A 95 -19.14 -1.67 -9.03
N ALA A 96 -19.95 -1.05 -9.88
CA ALA A 96 -19.89 0.39 -10.13
C ALA A 96 -20.18 1.25 -8.87
N SER A 97 -21.05 0.74 -8.00
CA SER A 97 -21.60 1.42 -6.81
C SER A 97 -22.03 0.41 -5.75
N GLY A 98 -22.53 0.88 -4.61
CA GLY A 98 -23.20 0.03 -3.59
C GLY A 98 -22.29 -0.86 -2.74
N THR A 99 -20.96 -0.77 -2.93
CA THR A 99 -19.98 -1.51 -2.12
C THR A 99 -19.15 -0.56 -1.26
N ARG A 100 -18.63 -1.07 -0.14
CA ARG A 100 -17.64 -0.35 0.69
C ARG A 100 -16.27 -0.14 0.01
N THR A 101 -15.97 -0.86 -1.07
CA THR A 101 -14.68 -0.78 -1.76
C THR A 101 -14.46 0.62 -2.34
N MET A 102 -13.39 1.29 -1.91
CA MET A 102 -12.97 2.59 -2.43
C MET A 102 -11.75 2.46 -3.34
N ILE A 103 -11.71 3.20 -4.44
CA ILE A 103 -10.57 3.26 -5.36
C ILE A 103 -9.79 4.54 -5.09
N LEU A 104 -8.54 4.40 -4.64
CA LEU A 104 -7.59 5.50 -4.50
C LEU A 104 -6.59 5.42 -5.66
N ALA A 105 -6.37 6.50 -6.37
CA ALA A 105 -5.48 6.48 -7.53
C ALA A 105 -4.61 7.73 -7.60
N GLU A 106 -3.39 7.58 -8.13
CA GLU A 106 -2.58 8.74 -8.48
C GLU A 106 -3.29 9.66 -9.49
N PRO A 107 -2.95 10.96 -9.56
CA PRO A 107 -3.71 11.93 -10.33
C PRO A 107 -3.99 11.58 -11.79
N ALA A 108 -3.04 10.98 -12.53
CA ALA A 108 -3.28 10.59 -13.91
C ALA A 108 -4.15 9.33 -14.00
N ALA A 109 -3.88 8.31 -13.18
CA ALA A 109 -4.70 7.10 -13.11
C ALA A 109 -6.17 7.40 -12.76
N ALA A 110 -6.41 8.29 -11.78
CA ALA A 110 -7.75 8.70 -11.39
C ALA A 110 -8.53 9.33 -12.56
N LYS A 111 -7.86 10.14 -13.41
CA LYS A 111 -8.46 10.72 -14.62
C LYS A 111 -8.84 9.64 -15.63
N VAL A 112 -7.94 8.66 -15.86
CA VAL A 112 -8.21 7.52 -16.75
C VAL A 112 -9.41 6.73 -16.26
N ILE A 113 -9.44 6.34 -14.98
CA ILE A 113 -10.53 5.55 -14.40
C ILE A 113 -11.88 6.28 -14.51
N ARG A 114 -11.90 7.60 -14.24
CA ARG A 114 -13.12 8.42 -14.38
C ARG A 114 -13.57 8.53 -15.84
N SER A 115 -12.64 8.52 -16.80
CA SER A 115 -12.96 8.59 -18.23
C SER A 115 -13.73 7.37 -18.74
N TRP A 116 -13.61 6.23 -18.06
CA TRP A 116 -14.36 5.01 -18.36
C TRP A 116 -15.87 5.16 -18.10
N LYS A 117 -16.29 6.18 -17.34
CA LYS A 117 -17.68 6.47 -16.98
C LYS A 117 -18.42 5.24 -16.41
N TYR A 118 -17.69 4.40 -15.71
CA TYR A 118 -18.22 3.16 -15.13
C TYR A 118 -18.52 3.30 -13.63
N PHE A 119 -17.60 3.88 -12.86
CA PHE A 119 -17.74 4.02 -11.42
C PHE A 119 -18.45 5.31 -11.01
N ASP A 120 -19.16 5.26 -9.88
CA ASP A 120 -19.72 6.44 -9.24
C ASP A 120 -18.64 7.45 -8.83
N LYS A 121 -19.02 8.74 -8.81
CA LYS A 121 -18.11 9.84 -8.45
C LYS A 121 -17.44 9.66 -7.08
N ASN A 122 -18.16 9.07 -6.13
CA ASN A 122 -17.70 8.84 -4.76
C ASN A 122 -16.91 7.54 -4.59
N LYS A 123 -16.69 6.78 -5.67
CA LYS A 123 -15.91 5.54 -5.62
C LYS A 123 -14.43 5.76 -5.96
N VAL A 124 -14.11 6.79 -6.76
CA VAL A 124 -12.76 7.04 -7.28
C VAL A 124 -12.19 8.34 -6.73
N HIS A 125 -11.24 8.23 -5.80
CA HIS A 125 -10.57 9.35 -5.16
C HIS A 125 -9.14 9.50 -5.69
N THR A 126 -8.77 10.75 -5.95
CA THR A 126 -7.40 11.09 -6.32
C THR A 126 -6.56 11.25 -5.07
N ILE A 127 -5.44 10.54 -4.99
CA ILE A 127 -4.43 10.74 -3.95
C ILE A 127 -3.62 11.99 -4.34
N PRO A 128 -3.65 13.08 -3.55
CA PRO A 128 -2.87 14.25 -3.87
C PRO A 128 -1.38 13.94 -3.75
N ARG A 129 -0.56 14.71 -4.47
CA ARG A 129 0.89 14.68 -4.29
C ARG A 129 1.22 14.99 -2.84
N TRP A 130 2.04 14.14 -2.23
CA TRP A 130 2.48 14.34 -0.87
C TRP A 130 3.36 15.59 -0.75
N GLU A 131 3.03 16.39 0.25
CA GLU A 131 3.75 17.58 0.68
C GLU A 131 3.84 17.56 2.21
N ASP A 132 4.95 18.05 2.77
CA ASP A 132 5.10 18.13 4.22
C ASP A 132 4.10 19.16 4.78
N PRO A 133 3.11 18.74 5.60
CA PRO A 133 2.12 19.66 6.14
C PRO A 133 2.76 20.74 7.02
N ARG A 134 3.96 20.50 7.55
CA ARG A 134 4.71 21.51 8.34
C ARG A 134 5.30 22.61 7.46
N ALA A 135 5.48 22.33 6.17
CA ALA A 135 5.97 23.30 5.19
C ALA A 135 4.84 24.01 4.46
N THR A 136 3.74 23.30 4.14
CA THR A 136 2.67 23.85 3.29
C THR A 136 1.36 24.12 4.03
N GLY A 137 1.21 23.65 5.27
CA GLY A 137 -0.05 23.71 6.03
C GLY A 137 -1.13 22.75 5.51
N LYS A 138 -0.88 22.02 4.41
CA LYS A 138 -1.88 21.18 3.74
C LYS A 138 -1.70 19.72 4.10
N GLN A 139 -2.78 19.06 4.52
CA GLN A 139 -2.81 17.61 4.66
C GLN A 139 -3.00 16.97 3.28
N THR A 140 -1.98 16.24 2.82
CA THR A 140 -1.93 15.59 1.49
C THR A 140 -1.92 14.06 1.60
N VAL A 141 -2.36 13.54 2.75
CA VAL A 141 -2.50 12.11 3.02
C VAL A 141 -3.98 11.80 3.13
N ILE A 142 -4.45 10.76 2.44
CA ILE A 142 -5.81 10.25 2.61
C ILE A 142 -5.85 9.37 3.84
N ARG A 143 -6.79 9.61 4.76
CA ARG A 143 -7.01 8.80 5.96
C ARG A 143 -8.35 8.07 5.84
N VAL A 144 -8.31 6.74 5.92
CA VAL A 144 -9.47 5.86 5.84
C VAL A 144 -9.67 5.20 7.20
N LYS A 145 -10.89 5.29 7.73
CA LYS A 145 -11.22 4.70 9.03
C LYS A 145 -11.27 3.17 8.92
N VAL A 146 -10.71 2.48 9.92
CA VAL A 146 -10.87 1.03 10.09
C VAL A 146 -11.94 0.80 11.16
N PRO A 147 -13.01 0.05 10.88
CA PRO A 147 -14.10 -0.18 11.84
C PRO A 147 -13.61 -0.71 13.19
N PRO A 148 -14.18 -0.26 14.32
CA PRO A 148 -13.79 -0.74 15.64
C PRO A 148 -14.16 -2.20 15.87
N PHE A 149 -13.47 -2.86 16.82
CA PHE A 149 -13.75 -4.26 17.18
C PHE A 149 -15.11 -4.47 17.83
N VAL A 150 -15.63 -3.42 18.47
CA VAL A 150 -16.91 -3.42 19.17
C VAL A 150 -17.69 -2.17 18.79
N PRO A 151 -19.04 -2.22 18.77
CA PRO A 151 -19.86 -1.03 18.61
C PRO A 151 -19.47 0.07 19.61
N GLY A 152 -19.31 1.31 19.14
CA GLY A 152 -18.89 2.45 19.97
C GLY A 152 -17.40 2.47 20.35
N GLY A 153 -16.59 1.53 19.87
CA GLY A 153 -15.15 1.55 20.08
C GLY A 153 -14.42 2.58 19.19
N GLU A 154 -13.16 2.86 19.55
CA GLU A 154 -12.30 3.76 18.77
C GLU A 154 -11.85 3.10 17.45
N PRO A 155 -12.05 3.75 16.29
CA PRO A 155 -11.66 3.20 15.01
C PRO A 155 -10.13 3.15 14.85
N GLY A 156 -9.69 2.18 14.05
CA GLY A 156 -8.34 2.19 13.51
C GLY A 156 -8.23 3.16 12.34
N GLU A 157 -7.07 3.18 11.70
CA GLU A 157 -6.86 4.06 10.56
C GLU A 157 -5.85 3.49 9.56
N VAL A 158 -6.12 3.73 8.28
CA VAL A 158 -5.16 3.58 7.20
C VAL A 158 -4.85 4.94 6.61
N SER A 159 -3.57 5.29 6.51
CA SER A 159 -3.12 6.48 5.81
C SER A 159 -2.46 6.11 4.48
N VAL A 160 -2.78 6.84 3.42
CA VAL A 160 -2.26 6.60 2.06
C VAL A 160 -1.71 7.91 1.48
N ALA A 161 -0.45 7.87 1.04
CA ALA A 161 0.27 9.00 0.48
C ALA A 161 0.85 8.66 -0.90
N PHE A 162 0.79 9.60 -1.84
CA PHE A 162 1.42 9.48 -3.16
C PHE A 162 2.69 10.35 -3.23
N ILE A 163 3.86 9.71 -3.35
CA ILE A 163 5.16 10.37 -3.38
C ILE A 163 5.77 10.24 -4.78
N PRO A 164 5.61 11.25 -5.67
CA PRO A 164 6.20 11.21 -7.00
C PRO A 164 7.70 11.53 -6.99
N GLN A 165 8.47 10.90 -7.87
CA GLN A 165 9.86 11.26 -8.09
C GLN A 165 9.96 12.66 -8.73
N ARG A 166 10.98 13.43 -8.32
CA ARG A 166 11.31 14.70 -8.97
C ARG A 166 11.86 14.43 -10.38
N ARG A 167 11.45 15.24 -11.34
CA ARG A 167 11.93 15.19 -12.75
C ARG A 167 11.65 13.85 -13.46
N ASP A 168 10.58 13.16 -13.06
CA ASP A 168 10.09 11.99 -13.78
C ASP A 168 8.99 12.38 -14.78
N PHE A 169 9.39 12.67 -16.01
CA PHE A 169 8.49 13.11 -17.07
C PHE A 169 7.54 12.01 -17.56
N LYS A 170 7.88 10.73 -17.34
CA LYS A 170 7.07 9.61 -17.81
C LYS A 170 6.03 9.13 -16.79
N GLY A 171 6.19 9.55 -15.54
CA GLY A 171 5.35 9.11 -14.42
C GLY A 171 5.48 7.61 -14.15
N LEU A 172 6.70 7.08 -14.25
CA LEU A 172 7.03 5.69 -13.91
C LEU A 172 7.50 5.56 -12.46
N HIS A 173 8.24 6.55 -11.96
CA HIS A 173 8.88 6.51 -10.67
C HIS A 173 8.06 7.29 -9.64
N ALA A 174 7.30 6.54 -8.85
CA ALA A 174 6.61 7.06 -7.68
C ALA A 174 6.55 5.98 -6.59
N ALA A 175 6.12 6.39 -5.42
CA ALA A 175 5.79 5.46 -4.34
C ALA A 175 4.41 5.77 -3.77
N ILE A 176 3.74 4.72 -3.32
CA ILE A 176 2.62 4.79 -2.40
C ILE A 176 3.15 4.46 -1.00
N GLY A 177 3.02 5.41 -0.08
CA GLY A 177 3.26 5.18 1.34
C GLY A 177 1.95 4.81 2.04
N ILE A 178 1.92 3.69 2.74
CA ILE A 178 0.77 3.19 3.48
C ILE A 178 1.17 3.05 4.94
N THR A 179 0.35 3.57 5.86
CA THR A 179 0.41 3.17 7.27
C THR A 179 -0.92 2.56 7.69
N TYR A 180 -0.85 1.54 8.54
CA TYR A 180 -2.03 0.89 9.13
C TYR A 180 -1.89 0.89 10.66
N ARG A 181 -2.89 1.45 11.34
CA ARG A 181 -3.06 1.38 12.79
C ARG A 181 -4.35 0.60 13.07
N PRO A 182 -4.32 -0.48 13.87
CA PRO A 182 -5.51 -1.22 14.20
C PRO A 182 -6.45 -0.38 15.08
N PRO A 183 -7.74 -0.74 15.14
CA PRO A 183 -8.64 -0.20 16.15
C PRO A 183 -8.12 -0.44 17.56
N SER A 184 -8.47 0.44 18.50
CA SER A 184 -8.03 0.26 19.88
C SER A 184 -8.72 -0.97 20.47
N THR A 185 -7.94 -1.85 21.10
CA THR A 185 -8.53 -2.96 21.86
C THR A 185 -9.06 -2.49 23.22
N ARG A 186 -8.68 -1.31 23.71
CA ARG A 186 -9.15 -0.75 24.99
C ARG A 186 -10.02 0.49 24.71
N PRO A 187 -11.21 0.62 25.33
CA PRO A 187 -11.91 1.90 25.33
C PRO A 187 -11.01 2.91 26.05
N ARG A 188 -10.53 3.93 25.32
CA ARG A 188 -9.93 5.10 25.95
C ARG A 188 -11.11 5.95 26.42
N PHE A 189 -11.53 5.80 27.66
CA PHE A 189 -12.50 6.71 28.27
C PHE A 189 -11.83 8.07 28.50
N VAL A 190 -11.59 8.84 27.43
CA VAL A 190 -11.07 10.21 27.55
C VAL A 190 -12.13 11.16 28.10
N HIS A 191 -13.41 10.82 27.97
CA HIS A 191 -14.53 11.67 28.41
C HIS A 191 -14.88 11.59 29.90
N LEU A 192 -14.24 10.71 30.69
CA LEU A 192 -14.52 10.60 32.13
C LEU A 192 -13.40 11.18 33.02
N LEU A 193 -12.34 11.75 32.42
CA LEU A 193 -11.23 12.35 33.16
C LEU A 193 -11.30 13.87 33.29
N SER A 194 -12.34 14.49 32.73
CA SER A 194 -12.69 15.86 33.09
C SER A 194 -13.54 15.79 34.38
N PRO A 195 -13.08 16.32 35.52
CA PRO A 195 -13.98 16.57 36.64
C PRO A 195 -15.17 17.40 36.11
N PRO A 196 -16.42 17.11 36.51
CA PRO A 196 -17.53 17.99 36.18
C PRO A 196 -17.15 19.42 36.60
N GLU A 197 -17.39 20.40 35.72
CA GLU A 197 -17.21 21.81 36.09
C GLU A 197 -18.03 22.10 37.34
N THR A 198 -17.33 22.49 38.41
CA THR A 198 -17.96 22.93 39.65
C THR A 198 -18.87 24.12 39.32
N PRO A 199 -20.16 24.11 39.68
CA PRO A 199 -21.04 25.23 39.41
C PRO A 199 -20.49 26.49 40.11
N VAL A 200 -20.04 27.47 39.33
CA VAL A 200 -19.68 28.77 39.85
C VAL A 200 -20.97 29.46 40.29
N SER A 201 -21.12 29.65 41.60
CA SER A 201 -22.22 30.46 42.15
C SER A 201 -22.05 31.91 41.68
N PRO A 202 -23.09 32.57 41.17
CA PRO A 202 -22.98 33.97 40.79
C PRO A 202 -22.85 34.83 42.06
N SER A 203 -21.67 35.40 42.27
CA SER A 203 -21.43 36.42 43.28
C SER A 203 -22.22 37.67 42.91
N GLN A 204 -23.17 38.04 43.77
CA GLN A 204 -23.82 39.34 43.76
C GLN A 204 -22.79 40.41 44.08
N ASN A 205 -22.48 41.28 43.12
CA ASN A 205 -21.93 42.59 43.41
C ASN A 205 -22.92 43.63 42.92
N ALA A 206 -23.63 44.20 43.89
CA ALA A 206 -24.35 45.45 43.74
C ALA A 206 -23.33 46.59 43.60
N THR A 207 -23.43 47.39 42.55
CA THR A 207 -23.34 48.85 42.66
C THR A 207 -23.90 49.54 41.42
N SER A 208 -24.77 50.49 41.71
CA SER A 208 -25.45 51.51 40.92
C SER A 208 -24.66 52.21 39.80
N SER A 209 -25.31 52.48 38.67
CA SER A 209 -25.67 53.86 38.27
C SER A 209 -26.50 53.92 36.96
N HIS A 210 -27.71 54.48 37.11
CA HIS A 210 -28.47 55.42 36.26
C HIS A 210 -28.66 55.27 34.74
N GLN A 211 -29.97 55.39 34.38
CA GLN A 211 -30.59 56.15 33.26
C GLN A 211 -30.58 55.47 31.86
N VAL A 212 -31.65 55.44 31.02
CA VAL A 212 -32.96 56.10 30.93
C VAL A 212 -33.99 55.13 30.28
N ALA A 213 -35.26 55.38 30.59
CA ALA A 213 -36.51 54.75 30.17
C ALA A 213 -36.77 54.54 28.66
N ALA A 214 -37.60 53.53 28.33
CA ALA A 214 -38.92 53.75 27.69
C ALA A 214 -39.77 52.45 27.60
N ALA A 215 -40.89 52.45 28.34
CA ALA A 215 -42.22 51.90 28.09
C ALA A 215 -42.41 50.68 27.13
N SER A 216 -43.09 49.61 27.57
CA SER A 216 -44.56 49.53 27.66
C SER A 216 -45.08 48.08 27.74
N ARG A 217 -45.78 47.79 28.86
CA ARG A 217 -47.03 47.02 29.06
C ARG A 217 -47.32 45.64 28.43
N ASN A 218 -47.81 44.80 29.36
CA ASN A 218 -48.89 43.78 29.28
C ASN A 218 -48.54 42.43 28.65
N GLU A 219 -49.12 41.29 29.04
CA GLU A 219 -49.79 40.73 30.24
C GLU A 219 -50.07 39.25 29.85
N ALA A 220 -50.22 38.36 30.84
CA ALA A 220 -50.84 37.02 30.77
C ALA A 220 -50.10 35.81 30.12
N ALA A 221 -49.89 34.79 30.97
CA ALA A 221 -49.81 33.35 30.65
C ALA A 221 -51.26 32.80 30.42
N PRO A 222 -51.55 31.53 29.99
CA PRO A 222 -50.84 30.29 30.33
C PRO A 222 -50.78 29.12 29.28
N GLU A 223 -49.98 28.11 29.64
CA GLU A 223 -50.14 26.64 29.52
C GLU A 223 -50.36 25.87 28.19
N HIS A 224 -49.44 24.90 28.00
CA HIS A 224 -49.57 23.51 27.51
C HIS A 224 -50.20 23.17 26.14
N THR A 225 -49.37 22.66 25.23
CA THR A 225 -49.54 21.35 24.55
C THR A 225 -48.34 21.03 23.65
N SER A 226 -47.55 20.00 23.97
CA SER A 226 -46.52 19.44 23.09
C SER A 226 -46.98 18.10 22.52
N LEU A 227 -47.08 18.03 21.18
CA LEU A 227 -47.26 16.80 20.41
C LEU A 227 -45.89 16.24 19.99
N PRO A 228 -45.74 14.91 19.80
CA PRO A 228 -44.46 14.26 19.51
C PRO A 228 -44.16 14.20 18.00
N THR A 229 -42.89 14.41 17.62
CA THR A 229 -42.37 14.28 16.26
C THR A 229 -41.63 12.93 16.09
N PRO A 230 -41.79 12.21 14.96
CA PRO A 230 -41.34 10.80 14.74
C PRO A 230 -39.83 10.63 14.41
N PRO A 231 -39.30 9.38 14.40
CA PRO A 231 -37.86 9.11 14.41
C PRO A 231 -37.15 9.32 13.06
N GLU A 232 -35.90 9.75 13.12
CA GLU A 232 -35.03 10.01 11.97
C GLU A 232 -34.46 8.71 11.35
N THR A 233 -34.45 8.71 10.02
CA THR A 233 -33.87 7.68 9.13
C THR A 233 -32.36 7.99 8.93
N PRO A 234 -31.44 7.01 8.86
CA PRO A 234 -30.01 7.29 8.78
C PRO A 234 -29.57 7.74 7.38
N GLY A 235 -29.06 8.97 7.27
CA GLY A 235 -28.50 9.55 6.05
C GLY A 235 -26.98 9.37 5.92
N THR A 236 -26.58 8.85 4.75
CA THR A 236 -25.39 9.12 3.93
C THR A 236 -24.14 9.70 4.63
N GLU A 237 -23.10 8.87 4.77
CA GLU A 237 -21.77 9.29 5.24
C GLU A 237 -21.15 10.36 4.32
N SER A 238 -21.10 11.60 4.81
CA SER A 238 -20.45 12.74 4.17
C SER A 238 -18.97 12.80 4.58
N LEU A 239 -18.07 12.72 3.60
CA LEU A 239 -16.65 12.98 3.78
C LEU A 239 -16.44 14.50 3.93
N GLN A 240 -16.41 14.99 5.17
CA GLN A 240 -15.96 16.37 5.43
C GLN A 240 -14.43 16.46 5.45
N PRO A 241 -13.85 17.55 4.92
CA PRO A 241 -12.45 17.89 5.17
C PRO A 241 -12.24 18.11 6.67
N ALA A 242 -11.37 17.31 7.29
CA ALA A 242 -11.10 17.41 8.72
C ALA A 242 -10.49 18.77 9.08
N ILE A 243 -11.27 19.63 9.73
CA ILE A 243 -10.78 20.82 10.42
C ILE A 243 -10.05 20.34 11.68
N SER A 244 -8.74 20.62 11.72
CA SER A 244 -7.87 20.59 12.91
C SER A 244 -8.01 19.37 13.84
N ALA A 245 -7.53 18.21 13.38
CA ALA A 245 -7.16 17.15 14.32
C ALA A 245 -5.86 17.57 15.03
N LYS A 246 -5.92 17.83 16.34
CA LYS A 246 -4.73 18.02 17.17
C LYS A 246 -3.80 16.81 16.99
N PRO A 247 -2.47 16.97 16.99
CA PRO A 247 -1.56 15.85 16.96
C PRO A 247 -1.82 14.97 18.18
N VAL A 248 -2.40 13.80 17.95
CA VAL A 248 -2.53 12.76 18.96
C VAL A 248 -1.10 12.37 19.34
N LEU A 249 -0.71 12.56 20.61
CA LEU A 249 0.59 12.11 21.08
C LEU A 249 0.77 10.62 20.71
N PRO A 250 1.94 10.21 20.21
CA PRO A 250 2.18 8.82 19.87
C PRO A 250 1.93 7.98 21.11
N SER A 251 1.02 7.02 20.99
CA SER A 251 0.76 6.05 22.04
C SER A 251 2.06 5.33 22.37
N THR A 252 2.46 5.36 23.64
CA THR A 252 3.64 4.63 24.13
C THR A 252 3.38 3.14 24.26
N ASP A 253 2.13 2.68 24.10
CA ASP A 253 1.84 1.26 24.04
C ASP A 253 2.41 0.70 22.72
N ALA A 254 3.36 -0.21 22.86
CA ALA A 254 3.90 -1.01 21.77
C ALA A 254 2.78 -1.63 20.90
N ARG A 255 1.58 -1.87 21.42
CA ARG A 255 0.46 -2.44 20.65
C ARG A 255 -0.20 -1.48 19.66
N ASP A 256 0.05 -0.17 19.79
CA ASP A 256 -0.58 0.89 18.99
C ASP A 256 0.31 1.41 17.83
N ARG A 257 1.54 0.90 17.68
CA ARG A 257 2.46 1.34 16.62
C ARG A 257 2.02 0.84 15.25
N ALA A 258 1.94 1.74 14.27
CA ALA A 258 1.50 1.39 12.93
C ALA A 258 2.46 0.45 12.19
N VAL A 259 1.90 -0.40 11.32
CA VAL A 259 2.64 -1.08 10.26
C VAL A 259 2.75 -0.15 9.05
N SER A 260 3.86 -0.23 8.33
CA SER A 260 4.15 0.64 7.19
C SER A 260 4.58 -0.13 5.95
N VAL A 261 4.04 0.26 4.80
CA VAL A 261 4.40 -0.27 3.49
C VAL A 261 4.80 0.87 2.58
N ILE A 262 5.92 0.72 1.88
CA ILE A 262 6.24 1.55 0.72
C ILE A 262 6.17 0.67 -0.51
N PHE A 263 5.27 1.01 -1.43
CA PHE A 263 5.10 0.34 -2.71
C PHE A 263 5.61 1.23 -3.84
N SER A 264 6.62 0.76 -4.57
CA SER A 264 7.25 1.46 -5.69
C SER A 264 7.72 0.45 -6.74
N PRO A 265 6.81 -0.02 -7.62
CA PRO A 265 7.09 -1.14 -8.52
C PRO A 265 8.20 -0.84 -9.55
N HIS A 266 8.36 0.40 -9.98
CA HIS A 266 9.48 0.83 -10.86
C HIS A 266 10.64 1.47 -10.09
N GLY A 267 10.53 1.51 -8.77
CA GLY A 267 11.48 2.10 -7.87
C GLY A 267 11.49 3.63 -7.83
N ILE A 268 11.99 4.16 -6.71
CA ILE A 268 12.11 5.59 -6.43
C ILE A 268 13.38 5.85 -5.64
N SER A 269 14.03 6.99 -5.86
CA SER A 269 15.16 7.42 -5.03
C SER A 269 14.71 7.72 -3.59
N TYR A 270 15.49 7.25 -2.60
CA TYR A 270 15.28 7.58 -1.20
C TYR A 270 15.26 9.09 -0.94
N HIS A 271 15.98 9.88 -1.74
CA HIS A 271 15.94 11.34 -1.64
C HIS A 271 14.51 11.91 -1.69
N CYS A 272 13.63 11.33 -2.52
CA CYS A 272 12.24 11.75 -2.63
C CYS A 272 11.38 11.27 -1.45
N LEU A 273 11.72 10.12 -0.86
CA LEU A 273 11.05 9.56 0.30
C LEU A 273 11.51 10.17 1.64
N ARG A 274 12.71 10.76 1.69
CA ARG A 274 13.37 11.19 2.92
C ARG A 274 12.52 12.11 3.77
N GLN A 275 11.84 13.09 3.16
CA GLN A 275 10.99 14.00 3.92
C GLN A 275 9.75 13.27 4.43
N TYR A 276 9.06 12.49 3.59
CA TYR A 276 7.93 11.67 4.02
C TYR A 276 8.29 10.76 5.20
N ALA A 277 9.46 10.13 5.17
CA ALA A 277 9.95 9.28 6.24
C ALA A 277 10.20 10.05 7.54
N ARG A 278 10.89 11.20 7.47
CA ARG A 278 11.25 12.01 8.65
C ARG A 278 10.06 12.69 9.31
N THR A 279 8.92 12.76 8.64
CA THR A 279 7.75 13.51 9.11
C THR A 279 6.58 12.60 9.34
N HIS A 280 6.00 12.08 8.27
CA HIS A 280 4.79 11.28 8.31
C HIS A 280 5.04 9.93 9.00
N LEU A 281 6.04 9.15 8.53
CA LEU A 281 6.29 7.83 9.13
C LEU A 281 6.74 7.92 10.60
N VAL A 282 7.46 8.98 10.97
CA VAL A 282 7.81 9.26 12.38
C VAL A 282 6.56 9.61 13.20
N ALA A 283 5.71 10.52 12.71
CA ALA A 283 4.48 10.92 13.40
C ALA A 283 3.50 9.76 13.59
N GLU A 284 3.42 8.85 12.62
CA GLU A 284 2.60 7.64 12.69
C GLU A 284 3.26 6.49 13.50
N ALA A 285 4.43 6.72 14.11
CA ALA A 285 5.23 5.71 14.81
C ALA A 285 5.49 4.43 13.98
N ALA A 286 5.61 4.62 12.66
CA ALA A 286 5.58 3.57 11.63
C ALA A 286 6.98 3.22 11.09
N LEU A 287 8.05 3.60 11.80
CA LEU A 287 9.42 3.15 11.55
C LEU A 287 9.88 2.21 12.67
N PRO A 288 10.74 1.20 12.43
CA PRO A 288 11.32 0.81 11.13
C PRO A 288 10.27 0.39 10.09
N LEU A 289 10.59 0.55 8.80
CA LEU A 289 9.64 0.22 7.72
C LEU A 289 9.30 -1.27 7.77
N THR A 290 8.01 -1.63 7.72
CA THR A 290 7.62 -3.04 7.78
C THR A 290 7.89 -3.74 6.45
N ALA A 291 7.40 -3.20 5.34
CA ALA A 291 7.64 -3.77 4.01
C ALA A 291 8.03 -2.70 2.98
N LEU A 292 9.09 -2.98 2.22
CA LEU A 292 9.43 -2.28 0.99
C LEU A 292 9.07 -3.21 -0.19
N LEU A 293 8.09 -2.82 -1.01
CA LEU A 293 7.76 -3.50 -2.26
C LEU A 293 8.38 -2.68 -3.38
N HIS A 294 9.53 -3.11 -3.89
CA HIS A 294 10.36 -2.33 -4.82
C HIS A 294 11.14 -3.28 -5.73
N CYS A 295 11.24 -2.95 -7.02
CA CYS A 295 11.96 -3.77 -7.99
C CYS A 295 13.42 -4.00 -7.62
N PHE A 296 13.91 -5.18 -7.96
CA PHE A 296 15.32 -5.54 -7.91
C PHE A 296 16.01 -5.21 -9.22
N ASP A 297 15.34 -5.44 -10.34
CA ASP A 297 15.95 -5.31 -11.64
C ASP A 297 16.11 -3.86 -12.07
N THR A 298 17.25 -3.56 -12.69
CA THR A 298 17.45 -2.28 -13.36
C THR A 298 17.08 -2.44 -14.82
N VAL A 299 16.15 -1.60 -15.29
CA VAL A 299 15.73 -1.58 -16.70
C VAL A 299 15.87 -0.16 -17.22
N SER A 300 16.50 0.00 -18.38
CA SER A 300 16.70 1.32 -18.98
C SER A 300 16.68 1.26 -20.49
N ASN A 301 16.25 2.37 -21.08
CA ASN A 301 16.42 2.70 -22.49
C ASN A 301 17.48 3.79 -22.65
N PRO A 302 17.98 4.04 -23.87
CA PRO A 302 18.72 5.26 -24.18
C PRO A 302 17.95 6.51 -23.71
N TRP A 303 18.67 7.55 -23.29
CA TRP A 303 18.04 8.73 -22.65
C TRP A 303 17.02 9.43 -23.56
N TRP A 304 17.21 9.40 -24.89
CA TRP A 304 16.25 9.94 -25.87
C TRP A 304 15.02 9.05 -26.12
N LEU A 305 15.10 7.75 -25.75
CA LEU A 305 13.95 6.84 -25.60
C LEU A 305 13.46 6.81 -24.14
N GLY A 306 13.91 7.82 -23.40
CA GLY A 306 13.49 8.23 -22.08
C GLY A 306 14.06 7.41 -20.92
N GLY A 307 15.26 6.85 -21.08
CA GLY A 307 16.15 6.62 -19.96
C GLY A 307 15.71 5.53 -19.00
N ASN A 308 15.82 5.81 -17.70
CA ASN A 308 15.51 4.86 -16.63
C ASN A 308 14.03 4.43 -16.67
N ILE A 309 13.80 3.12 -16.59
CA ILE A 309 12.47 2.50 -16.53
C ILE A 309 12.25 1.90 -15.15
N SER A 310 13.24 1.15 -14.64
CA SER A 310 13.21 0.53 -13.31
C SER A 310 14.52 0.84 -12.59
N ALA A 311 14.42 1.47 -11.41
CA ALA A 311 15.60 1.89 -10.65
C ALA A 311 16.37 0.71 -10.05
N GLY A 312 15.67 -0.37 -9.67
CA GLY A 312 16.24 -1.63 -9.20
C GLY A 312 17.01 -1.52 -7.87
N VAL A 313 17.91 -2.48 -7.68
CA VAL A 313 18.69 -2.65 -6.44
C VAL A 313 19.39 -1.39 -5.94
N PRO A 314 20.04 -0.55 -6.76
CA PRO A 314 20.74 0.63 -6.25
C PRO A 314 19.85 1.58 -5.43
N ALA A 315 18.62 1.85 -5.91
CA ALA A 315 17.67 2.71 -5.20
C ALA A 315 16.98 1.97 -4.04
N GLY A 316 16.66 0.68 -4.26
CA GLY A 316 15.99 -0.15 -3.26
C GLY A 316 16.85 -0.42 -2.03
N GLN A 317 18.15 -0.68 -2.22
CA GLN A 317 19.11 -0.90 -1.12
C GLN A 317 19.27 0.36 -0.27
N GLU A 318 19.45 1.52 -0.89
CA GLU A 318 19.55 2.80 -0.17
C GLU A 318 18.29 3.02 0.68
N THR A 319 17.11 2.82 0.08
CA THR A 319 15.81 2.98 0.76
C THR A 319 15.64 1.98 1.90
N ALA A 320 15.93 0.70 1.67
CA ALA A 320 15.81 -0.35 2.67
C ALA A 320 16.73 -0.09 3.87
N ALA A 321 17.99 0.29 3.62
CA ALA A 321 18.95 0.61 4.66
C ALA A 321 18.53 1.86 5.45
N ALA A 322 18.16 2.95 4.74
CA ALA A 322 17.81 4.21 5.38
C ALA A 322 16.54 4.13 6.24
N LEU A 323 15.58 3.29 5.83
CA LEU A 323 14.32 3.08 6.56
C LEU A 323 14.35 1.88 7.50
N ARG A 324 15.48 1.15 7.54
CA ARG A 324 15.67 -0.09 8.31
C ARG A 324 14.56 -1.11 8.02
N ALA A 325 14.24 -1.28 6.73
CA ALA A 325 13.14 -2.14 6.28
C ALA A 325 13.26 -3.56 6.84
N ARG A 326 12.15 -4.12 7.32
CA ARG A 326 12.11 -5.51 7.81
C ARG A 326 12.11 -6.49 6.66
N ALA A 327 11.25 -6.26 5.68
CA ALA A 327 11.19 -7.03 4.47
C ALA A 327 11.37 -6.12 3.24
N TRP A 328 12.09 -6.62 2.24
CA TRP A 328 12.11 -6.06 0.90
C TRP A 328 11.65 -7.14 -0.08
N VAL A 329 10.45 -6.94 -0.61
CA VAL A 329 9.75 -7.81 -1.55
C VAL A 329 9.97 -7.27 -2.96
N SER A 330 10.42 -8.13 -3.86
CA SER A 330 10.52 -7.85 -5.30
C SER A 330 9.15 -7.46 -5.86
N ALA A 331 9.12 -6.47 -6.75
CA ALA A 331 7.91 -6.01 -7.43
C ALA A 331 8.25 -5.66 -8.87
N HIS A 332 7.39 -6.01 -9.84
CA HIS A 332 7.59 -5.75 -11.28
C HIS A 332 8.79 -6.49 -11.93
N ASP A 333 9.47 -7.38 -11.22
CA ASP A 333 10.68 -8.08 -11.73
C ASP A 333 10.39 -9.34 -12.56
N GLY A 334 9.12 -9.74 -12.70
CA GLY A 334 8.76 -10.95 -13.43
C GLY A 334 9.15 -10.91 -14.90
N VAL A 335 9.32 -12.11 -15.48
CA VAL A 335 9.72 -12.25 -16.88
C VAL A 335 8.56 -11.89 -17.80
N LYS A 336 8.77 -10.92 -18.68
CA LYS A 336 7.78 -10.45 -19.66
C LYS A 336 8.20 -10.86 -21.07
N ASP A 337 7.27 -11.35 -21.89
CA ASP A 337 7.49 -11.45 -23.34
C ASP A 337 7.22 -10.05 -23.93
N VAL A 338 8.29 -9.35 -24.29
CA VAL A 338 8.23 -7.99 -24.84
C VAL A 338 8.57 -8.08 -26.32
N ARG A 339 7.63 -7.71 -27.19
CA ARG A 339 7.78 -7.78 -28.66
C ARG A 339 7.75 -6.37 -29.25
N GLY A 340 8.68 -6.07 -30.17
CA GLY A 340 8.69 -4.81 -30.92
C GLY A 340 10.10 -4.34 -31.28
N LEU A 341 10.24 -3.48 -32.30
CA LEU A 341 11.54 -3.02 -32.78
C LEU A 341 12.40 -2.31 -31.72
N VAL A 342 11.77 -1.65 -30.74
CA VAL A 342 12.45 -0.88 -29.68
C VAL A 342 13.00 -1.75 -28.54
N THR A 343 12.52 -2.99 -28.41
CA THR A 343 12.98 -3.93 -27.37
C THR A 343 14.46 -4.29 -27.50
N LYS A 344 15.04 -4.20 -28.71
CA LYS A 344 16.45 -4.47 -28.97
C LYS A 344 17.41 -3.48 -28.28
N LEU A 345 16.93 -2.30 -27.89
CA LEU A 345 17.75 -1.26 -27.26
C LEU A 345 17.61 -1.22 -25.72
N LEU A 346 16.78 -2.10 -25.17
CA LEU A 346 16.51 -2.17 -23.75
C LEU A 346 17.68 -2.85 -23.04
N LYS A 347 18.24 -2.17 -22.04
CA LYS A 347 19.28 -2.72 -21.15
C LYS A 347 18.63 -3.17 -19.86
N THR A 348 18.64 -4.46 -19.60
CA THR A 348 18.19 -5.06 -18.35
C THR A 348 19.36 -5.66 -17.60
N ARG A 349 19.50 -5.31 -16.33
CA ARG A 349 20.33 -6.02 -15.37
C ARG A 349 19.42 -6.76 -14.40
N LYS A 350 19.43 -8.09 -14.49
CA LYS A 350 18.77 -8.98 -13.53
C LYS A 350 19.67 -9.14 -12.31
N TYR A 351 19.08 -9.18 -11.12
CA TYR A 351 19.82 -9.45 -9.88
C TYR A 351 19.35 -10.75 -9.25
N ALA A 352 20.29 -11.66 -8.98
CA ALA A 352 19.99 -12.88 -8.23
C ALA A 352 19.83 -12.57 -6.73
N ARG A 353 19.01 -13.35 -6.02
CA ARG A 353 18.75 -13.14 -4.59
C ARG A 353 20.06 -13.12 -3.78
N GLU A 354 21.01 -13.98 -4.15
CA GLU A 354 22.31 -14.11 -3.52
C GLU A 354 23.12 -12.82 -3.66
N GLU A 355 23.16 -12.23 -4.86
CA GLU A 355 23.85 -10.95 -5.11
C GLU A 355 23.26 -9.83 -4.25
N ILE A 356 21.93 -9.72 -4.20
CA ILE A 356 21.24 -8.70 -3.39
C ILE A 356 21.52 -8.95 -1.90
N ALA A 357 21.53 -10.21 -1.47
CA ALA A 357 21.86 -10.56 -0.10
C ALA A 357 23.28 -10.08 0.25
N HIS A 358 24.27 -10.30 -0.62
CA HIS A 358 25.63 -9.78 -0.42
C HIS A 358 25.67 -8.26 -0.33
N ILE A 359 24.93 -7.56 -1.18
CA ILE A 359 24.84 -6.10 -1.23
C ILE A 359 24.20 -5.52 0.05
N VAL A 360 23.20 -6.19 0.62
CA VAL A 360 22.47 -5.75 1.83
C VAL A 360 23.19 -6.19 3.12
N ARG A 361 24.31 -6.91 3.06
CA ARG A 361 25.12 -7.19 4.25
C ARG A 361 25.85 -5.92 4.69
N PRO A 362 25.86 -5.60 6.01
CA PRO A 362 26.80 -4.61 6.50
C PRO A 362 28.24 -5.08 6.22
N PRO A 363 29.19 -4.18 5.93
CA PRO A 363 30.58 -4.55 5.75
C PRO A 363 31.09 -5.27 7.00
N SER A 364 31.68 -6.45 6.83
CA SER A 364 32.38 -7.14 7.92
C SER A 364 33.54 -6.26 8.38
N LYS A 365 33.77 -6.18 9.70
CA LYS A 365 34.91 -5.47 10.31
C LYS A 365 36.30 -6.04 9.90
N SER A 366 36.39 -6.89 8.88
CA SER A 366 37.63 -7.55 8.43
C SER A 366 38.37 -6.83 7.31
N ASP A 367 37.75 -5.90 6.58
CA ASP A 367 38.35 -5.37 5.35
C ASP A 367 38.88 -3.94 5.46
N SER A 368 38.97 -3.40 6.68
CA SER A 368 39.61 -2.11 6.97
C SER A 368 41.04 -2.32 7.48
N ARG A 369 41.99 -2.57 6.57
CA ARG A 369 43.41 -2.32 6.86
C ARG A 369 43.68 -0.82 6.77
N GLY A 370 43.96 -0.21 7.93
CA GLY A 370 44.27 1.22 8.11
C GLY A 370 43.08 1.97 8.73
N ASN A 371 43.19 2.74 9.80
CA ASN A 371 44.32 3.35 10.48
C ASN A 371 44.07 3.23 11.99
N ARG A 372 45.11 2.88 12.76
CA ARG A 372 45.05 2.63 14.20
C ARG A 372 45.27 3.95 14.94
N PHE A 373 44.23 4.72 15.25
CA PHE A 373 44.14 5.66 16.39
C PHE A 373 42.67 6.05 16.59
N ASP A 374 42.29 6.35 17.83
CA ASP A 374 40.93 6.60 18.36
C ASP A 374 40.13 5.36 18.78
N ARG A 375 40.60 4.76 19.88
CA ARG A 375 39.84 3.83 20.70
C ARG A 375 39.47 4.54 22.00
N GLU A 376 38.28 5.11 22.09
CA GLU A 376 37.57 5.26 23.36
C GLU A 376 36.08 5.56 23.17
N ARG A 377 35.25 4.79 23.89
CA ARG A 377 33.78 4.86 24.03
C ARG A 377 32.93 4.61 22.77
N ALA A 378 32.81 3.33 22.42
CA ALA A 378 31.55 2.79 21.90
C ALA A 378 31.07 1.72 22.88
N GLY A 379 29.91 1.97 23.50
CA GLY A 379 29.21 0.96 24.29
C GLY A 379 28.91 -0.28 23.45
N SER A 380 28.81 -1.41 24.12
CA SER A 380 28.37 -2.69 23.56
C SER A 380 26.96 -2.54 22.98
N ASP A 381 26.88 -2.17 21.71
CA ASP A 381 25.68 -2.33 20.89
C ASP A 381 25.56 -3.82 20.58
N ASP A 382 24.66 -4.46 21.32
CA ASP A 382 24.37 -5.88 21.22
C ASP A 382 23.90 -6.18 19.78
N GLY A 383 24.64 -7.06 19.10
CA GLY A 383 24.62 -7.29 17.65
C GLY A 383 23.37 -7.95 17.08
N ASN A 384 22.16 -7.54 17.51
CA ASN A 384 20.88 -8.10 17.07
C ASN A 384 20.06 -7.13 16.21
N GLY A 385 20.72 -6.32 15.39
CA GLY A 385 20.05 -5.55 14.34
C GLY A 385 19.46 -6.51 13.31
N LYS A 386 18.19 -6.91 13.47
CA LYS A 386 17.48 -7.78 12.51
C LYS A 386 17.64 -7.23 11.10
N ARG A 387 18.36 -8.00 10.26
CA ARG A 387 18.69 -7.70 8.87
C ARG A 387 17.42 -7.60 8.02
N THR A 388 17.43 -6.75 6.98
CA THR A 388 16.36 -6.73 5.99
C THR A 388 16.28 -8.06 5.27
N GLU A 389 15.11 -8.68 5.29
CA GLU A 389 14.86 -9.94 4.62
C GLU A 389 14.46 -9.72 3.16
N LEU A 390 15.13 -10.44 2.26
CA LEU A 390 14.90 -10.34 0.82
C LEU A 390 13.96 -11.46 0.37
N LEU A 391 12.84 -11.05 -0.24
CA LEU A 391 11.74 -11.93 -0.63
C LEU A 391 11.43 -11.77 -2.12
N VAL A 392 11.43 -12.89 -2.83
CA VAL A 392 10.93 -13.00 -4.21
C VAL A 392 9.75 -13.95 -4.13
N LEU A 393 8.54 -13.44 -4.30
CA LEU A 393 7.34 -14.24 -4.26
C LEU A 393 7.00 -14.72 -5.68
N GLY A 394 6.69 -15.99 -5.81
CA GLY A 394 6.06 -16.55 -7.00
C GLY A 394 4.60 -16.10 -7.13
N VAL A 395 4.01 -16.30 -8.29
CA VAL A 395 2.58 -16.03 -8.51
C VAL A 395 1.73 -16.91 -7.59
N GLY A 396 0.91 -16.28 -6.75
CA GLY A 396 0.07 -16.93 -5.75
C GLY A 396 0.73 -17.13 -4.39
N GLU A 397 2.05 -16.93 -4.28
CA GLU A 397 2.76 -17.01 -3.01
C GLU A 397 2.44 -15.80 -2.13
N GLU A 398 2.49 -16.02 -0.82
CA GLU A 398 2.23 -15.01 0.18
C GLU A 398 3.21 -15.12 1.35
N VAL A 399 3.44 -14.00 2.00
CA VAL A 399 4.31 -13.90 3.17
C VAL A 399 3.63 -13.05 4.24
N ALA A 400 3.60 -13.58 5.46
CA ALA A 400 3.13 -12.84 6.63
C ALA A 400 4.31 -12.20 7.35
N MET A 401 4.12 -11.00 7.87
CA MET A 401 5.13 -10.28 8.63
C MET A 401 4.49 -9.38 9.67
N THR A 402 5.28 -9.01 10.67
CA THR A 402 4.94 -7.97 11.63
C THR A 402 6.02 -6.90 11.58
N ARG A 403 5.84 -5.83 12.35
CA ARG A 403 6.91 -4.83 12.58
C ARG A 403 8.23 -5.44 13.10
N ASP A 404 8.16 -6.63 13.68
CA ASP A 404 9.30 -7.30 14.30
C ASP A 404 10.06 -8.19 13.31
N GLY A 405 9.52 -8.40 12.10
CA GLY A 405 10.12 -9.22 11.05
C GLY A 405 9.11 -10.09 10.30
N VAL A 406 9.62 -10.83 9.32
CA VAL A 406 8.86 -11.84 8.58
C VAL A 406 8.53 -13.01 9.49
N TRP A 407 7.32 -13.55 9.35
CA TRP A 407 6.89 -14.78 9.98
C TRP A 407 7.00 -15.90 8.94
N ASN A 408 7.82 -16.91 9.22
CA ASN A 408 7.90 -18.08 8.35
C ASN A 408 6.56 -18.81 8.44
N VAL A 409 5.73 -18.67 7.41
CA VAL A 409 4.66 -19.63 7.14
C VAL A 409 5.37 -20.81 6.49
N GLU A 410 5.45 -21.94 7.18
CA GLU A 410 5.90 -23.18 6.53
C GLU A 410 5.09 -23.36 5.24
N PRO A 411 5.74 -23.60 4.09
CA PRO A 411 5.02 -23.85 2.86
C PRO A 411 4.09 -25.05 3.11
N ARG A 412 2.78 -24.86 2.92
CA ARG A 412 1.84 -25.98 2.95
C ARG A 412 2.40 -27.06 2.01
N PRO A 413 2.44 -28.34 2.43
CA PRO A 413 2.91 -29.41 1.57
C PRO A 413 2.17 -29.33 0.24
N ARG A 414 2.92 -29.33 -0.86
CA ARG A 414 2.34 -29.46 -2.20
C ARG A 414 1.46 -30.71 -2.16
N GLU A 415 0.15 -30.56 -2.36
CA GLU A 415 -0.71 -31.69 -2.67
C GLU A 415 -0.14 -32.31 -3.94
N LEU A 416 0.47 -33.49 -3.79
CA LEU A 416 0.92 -34.31 -4.89
C LEU A 416 -0.33 -34.71 -5.67
N HIS A 417 -0.55 -34.07 -6.81
CA HIS A 417 -1.46 -34.61 -7.82
C HIS A 417 -0.95 -35.99 -8.22
N PRO A 418 -1.82 -37.02 -8.26
CA PRO A 418 -1.41 -38.37 -8.60
C PRO A 418 -0.86 -38.40 -10.03
N GLU A 419 0.29 -39.06 -10.19
CA GLU A 419 0.93 -39.30 -11.47
C GLU A 419 -0.06 -39.95 -12.45
N ASN A 420 -0.11 -39.43 -13.67
CA ASN A 420 -0.83 -40.08 -14.76
C ASN A 420 -0.14 -41.42 -15.09
N PRO A 421 -0.90 -42.52 -15.31
CA PRO A 421 -0.32 -43.81 -15.67
C PRO A 421 0.27 -43.78 -17.09
N PRO A 422 1.25 -44.67 -17.39
CA PRO A 422 2.02 -44.63 -18.63
C PRO A 422 1.14 -44.93 -19.84
N ARG A 423 1.22 -44.06 -20.86
CA ARG A 423 0.54 -44.28 -22.14
C ARG A 423 1.22 -45.40 -22.91
N HIS A 424 0.46 -46.46 -23.18
CA HIS A 424 0.80 -47.51 -24.14
C HIS A 424 1.07 -46.94 -25.54
N GLU A 425 2.23 -47.26 -26.09
CA GLU A 425 2.54 -47.12 -27.51
C GLU A 425 1.55 -47.93 -28.35
N LYS A 426 0.81 -47.26 -29.23
CA LYS A 426 0.14 -47.90 -30.37
C LYS A 426 1.01 -47.71 -31.61
N VAL A 427 1.67 -48.80 -31.99
CA VAL A 427 2.28 -49.02 -33.30
C VAL A 427 1.19 -48.93 -34.37
N VAL A 428 1.38 -48.05 -35.36
CA VAL A 428 0.60 -48.06 -36.61
C VAL A 428 1.58 -48.27 -37.76
N HIS A 429 1.40 -49.37 -38.49
CA HIS A 429 2.16 -49.75 -39.68
C HIS A 429 1.49 -49.28 -40.98
N GLY A 430 2.32 -48.81 -41.93
CA GLY A 430 2.07 -48.74 -43.38
C GLY A 430 1.33 -47.49 -43.87
N ARG A 431 1.66 -46.84 -44.99
CA ARG A 431 2.38 -47.27 -46.20
C ARG A 431 2.91 -46.05 -46.97
N ALA A 432 4.04 -46.23 -47.65
CA ALA A 432 4.79 -45.23 -48.41
C ALA A 432 4.07 -44.64 -49.64
N ARG A 433 4.34 -43.37 -49.94
CA ARG A 433 4.57 -42.83 -51.30
C ARG A 433 5.61 -41.72 -51.23
N GLY A 434 6.68 -41.89 -51.98
CA GLY A 434 7.83 -40.98 -52.00
C GLY A 434 7.61 -39.72 -52.82
N ARG A 435 8.51 -38.75 -52.59
CA ARG A 435 9.28 -38.04 -53.61
C ARG A 435 10.43 -37.32 -52.91
N GLU A 436 11.63 -37.62 -53.38
CA GLU A 436 12.91 -37.08 -52.97
C GLU A 436 13.04 -35.60 -53.37
N LEU A 437 13.51 -34.76 -52.45
CA LEU A 437 14.22 -33.50 -52.74
C LEU A 437 15.30 -33.28 -51.66
N PRO A 438 16.57 -32.99 -52.02
CA PRO A 438 17.68 -32.87 -51.06
C PRO A 438 17.75 -31.50 -50.36
N PRO A 439 18.48 -31.41 -49.22
CA PRO A 439 18.45 -30.25 -48.33
C PRO A 439 19.27 -29.06 -48.85
N ILE A 440 18.69 -27.86 -48.75
CA ILE A 440 19.40 -26.59 -48.95
C ILE A 440 20.16 -26.24 -47.67
N ILE A 441 21.48 -26.15 -47.82
CA ILE A 441 22.42 -25.59 -46.85
C ILE A 441 22.36 -24.07 -46.98
N THR A 442 22.17 -23.35 -45.88
CA THR A 442 22.54 -21.93 -45.79
C THR A 442 23.57 -21.74 -44.67
N ARG A 443 24.77 -21.32 -45.11
CA ARG A 443 25.84 -20.75 -44.27
C ARG A 443 25.78 -19.22 -44.39
N ARG A 444 26.12 -18.58 -43.26
CA ARG A 444 26.37 -17.16 -42.98
C ARG A 444 25.16 -16.29 -42.68
#